data_AF-A0A852QVT7-F1
#
_entry.id   AF-A0A852QVT7-F1
#
_cell.length_a   1.000
_cell.length_b   1.000
_cell.length_c   1.000
_cell.angle_alpha   90.00
_cell.angle_beta   90.00
_cell.angle_gamma   90.00
#
_symmetry.space_group_name_H-M   'P 1'
#
loop_
_entity.id
_entity.type
_entity.pdbx_description
1 polymer ?
#
loop_
_entity_poly.entity_id
_entity_poly.type
_entity_poly.pdbx_seq_one_letter_code
_entity_poly.pdbx_strand_id
1 'polypeptide(L)'
;MKTPSSRMLLTRIDRVSLVGGVLDFEGYAVFEGVAVTGYGQIKTSIVFHSIETQVETALGGFPNEALNGLMPSHDHEVDYSFGGITSSGRFGIPLFSLPVGRYQVLVKAEQGGFEARVDTLAVPDHEEWVLEGTRHYCTRAVGGKWEILVLSAVGRPASDAYHELAEISLEGGILYLEGYFAPRGREISSYESIEFTLSVAPVSATGPNLNISATIPLAIGSREDVSTRSGEPWRNQSKGYYATPAYEGIELPTLATGEYQLLVTARIGDDLQTVVLTPVLKVEGTYSGQAGKPSIGVIGSCLIRDNFRSDLAPGWRDFYSVHGTHFQMSLVSLMSPAVATSEHQFYDLHAHSAECTRRDFTKEYLEEIAQGKPDILLIDARADARHGVIRCGASWVTNHLLMLRKSEYYSSIRANHSIHMLDDPLEYSAAFRQACELLRSFLARRSPKTRVIWVSAKGVGQYRGLSGAGRFVGSKNPEILNRVWAELDSIAVSVFGCDLIDAMRPSLFASSDYPFGTGPIHYEKFYYSVFRERLLAALDYEQSCQLVVLPPVVAA
;
A
#
# COMPACT_ATOMS: atom_id res chain seq x y z
N MET A 1 -25.17 -5.73 -46.43
CA MET A 1 -24.76 -4.69 -45.47
C MET A 1 -23.27 -4.47 -45.65
N LYS A 2 -22.82 -3.29 -46.10
CA LYS A 2 -21.39 -2.98 -46.14
C LYS A 2 -20.91 -2.89 -44.70
N THR A 3 -19.86 -3.64 -44.35
CA THR A 3 -19.13 -3.43 -43.10
C THR A 3 -18.80 -1.95 -42.99
N PRO A 4 -19.12 -1.28 -41.86
CA PRO A 4 -18.75 0.12 -41.70
C PRO A 4 -17.24 0.22 -41.90
N SER A 5 -16.82 1.07 -42.84
CA SER A 5 -15.42 1.40 -43.08
C SER A 5 -14.77 1.75 -41.73
N SER A 6 -13.69 1.05 -41.36
CA SER A 6 -12.97 1.34 -40.13
C SER A 6 -12.55 2.80 -40.11
N ARG A 7 -13.11 3.59 -39.20
CA ARG A 7 -12.67 4.97 -38.97
C ARG A 7 -11.29 4.94 -38.32
N MET A 8 -10.38 5.80 -38.78
CA MET A 8 -9.06 5.93 -38.19
C MET A 8 -9.18 6.58 -36.81
N LEU A 9 -8.52 6.00 -35.81
CA LEU A 9 -8.41 6.58 -34.48
C LEU A 9 -7.22 7.53 -34.46
N LEU A 10 -7.48 8.81 -34.29
CA LEU A 10 -6.47 9.85 -34.16
C LEU A 10 -6.10 9.99 -32.68
N THR A 11 -4.82 9.81 -32.36
CA THR A 11 -4.33 9.90 -30.98
C THR A 11 -3.05 10.71 -30.90
N ARG A 12 -2.91 11.46 -29.81
CA ARG A 12 -1.68 12.17 -29.46
C ARG A 12 -1.62 12.34 -27.95
N ILE A 13 -0.43 12.22 -27.40
CA ILE A 13 -0.12 12.50 -26.00
C ILE A 13 0.72 13.78 -26.02
N ASP A 14 0.28 14.81 -25.31
CA ASP A 14 0.91 16.14 -25.32
C ASP A 14 1.85 16.33 -24.12
N ARG A 15 1.51 15.72 -22.98
CA ARG A 15 2.30 15.75 -21.75
C ARG A 15 2.39 14.37 -21.16
N VAL A 16 3.57 14.01 -20.68
CA VAL A 16 3.82 12.82 -19.85
C VAL A 16 4.65 13.27 -18.65
N SER A 17 4.40 12.67 -17.49
CA SER A 17 5.26 12.80 -16.31
C SER A 17 5.16 11.55 -15.45
N LEU A 18 6.27 11.11 -14.89
CA LEU A 18 6.34 9.98 -13.96
C LEU A 18 6.85 10.46 -12.59
N VAL A 19 6.01 10.33 -11.55
CA VAL A 19 6.36 10.75 -10.18
C VAL A 19 5.94 9.67 -9.19
N GLY A 20 6.86 9.20 -8.35
CA GLY A 20 6.57 8.19 -7.32
C GLY A 20 5.94 6.89 -7.88
N GLY A 21 6.38 6.45 -9.06
CA GLY A 21 5.81 5.28 -9.75
C GLY A 21 4.37 5.49 -10.26
N VAL A 22 3.89 6.74 -10.32
CA VAL A 22 2.58 7.12 -10.86
C VAL A 22 2.77 7.85 -12.18
N LEU A 23 2.21 7.30 -13.25
CA LEU A 23 2.23 7.87 -14.60
C LEU A 23 1.08 8.85 -14.78
N ASP A 24 1.37 10.12 -15.00
CA ASP A 24 0.38 11.12 -15.42
C ASP A 24 0.63 11.54 -16.87
N PHE A 25 -0.46 11.80 -17.59
CA PHE A 25 -0.40 12.27 -18.96
C PHE A 25 -1.67 13.03 -19.36
N GLU A 26 -1.54 13.84 -20.41
CA GLU A 26 -2.65 14.52 -21.08
C GLU A 26 -2.48 14.40 -22.60
N GLY A 27 -3.58 14.30 -23.33
CA GLY A 27 -3.58 14.21 -24.79
C GLY A 27 -5.00 14.19 -25.35
N TYR A 28 -5.19 13.58 -26.51
CA TYR A 28 -6.50 13.32 -27.10
C TYR A 28 -6.60 11.96 -27.79
N ALA A 29 -7.83 11.46 -27.91
CA ALA A 29 -8.17 10.33 -28.75
C ALA A 29 -9.57 10.55 -29.35
N VAL A 30 -9.68 10.55 -30.68
CA VAL A 30 -10.95 10.74 -31.41
C VAL A 30 -10.99 9.91 -32.69
N PHE A 31 -12.17 9.49 -33.11
CA PHE A 31 -12.34 8.88 -34.43
C PHE A 31 -12.52 9.94 -35.50
N GLU A 32 -11.77 9.84 -36.59
CA GLU A 32 -11.83 10.80 -37.70
C GLU A 32 -13.26 10.92 -38.26
N GLY A 33 -13.81 12.12 -38.22
CA GLY A 33 -15.16 12.44 -38.70
C GLY A 33 -16.30 12.01 -37.78
N VAL A 34 -16.02 11.71 -36.50
CA VAL A 34 -17.02 11.37 -35.49
C VAL A 34 -16.98 12.39 -34.37
N ALA A 35 -18.08 13.15 -34.20
CA ALA A 35 -18.16 14.18 -33.18
C ALA A 35 -18.11 13.59 -31.76
N VAL A 36 -17.46 14.32 -30.85
CA VAL A 36 -17.39 14.06 -29.40
C VAL A 36 -17.76 15.36 -28.68
N THR A 37 -19.07 15.57 -28.52
CA THR A 37 -19.67 16.82 -27.98
C THR A 37 -19.99 16.75 -26.50
N GLY A 38 -19.68 15.64 -25.84
CA GLY A 38 -19.93 15.48 -24.41
C GLY A 38 -19.21 14.28 -23.81
N TYR A 39 -19.12 14.30 -22.47
CA TYR A 39 -18.48 13.23 -21.71
C TYR A 39 -19.13 11.86 -21.95
N GLY A 40 -18.29 10.82 -22.03
CA GLY A 40 -18.73 9.43 -22.16
C GLY A 40 -19.21 9.02 -23.55
N GLN A 41 -19.23 9.93 -24.53
CA GLN A 41 -19.53 9.58 -25.93
C GLN A 41 -18.43 8.70 -26.54
N ILE A 42 -17.18 8.90 -26.13
CA ILE A 42 -16.05 8.02 -26.42
C ILE A 42 -15.55 7.40 -25.12
N LYS A 43 -15.34 6.10 -25.13
CA LYS A 43 -14.68 5.38 -24.03
C LYS A 43 -13.23 5.16 -24.41
N THR A 44 -12.31 5.58 -23.57
CA THR A 44 -10.88 5.46 -23.83
C THR A 44 -10.21 4.68 -22.72
N SER A 45 -9.22 3.89 -23.08
CA SER A 45 -8.37 3.15 -22.15
C SER A 45 -6.91 3.19 -22.63
N ILE A 46 -6.00 3.13 -21.67
CA ILE A 46 -4.58 2.87 -21.93
C ILE A 46 -4.30 1.39 -21.64
N VAL A 47 -3.50 0.78 -22.49
CA VAL A 47 -3.15 -0.64 -22.40
C VAL A 47 -1.65 -0.76 -22.26
N PHE A 48 -1.20 -1.41 -21.19
CA PHE A 48 0.18 -1.83 -20.99
C PHE A 48 0.31 -3.27 -21.47
N HIS A 49 1.01 -3.48 -22.58
CA HIS A 49 1.11 -4.78 -23.23
C HIS A 49 2.56 -5.30 -23.20
N SER A 50 2.75 -6.46 -22.56
CA SER A 50 3.99 -7.23 -22.58
C SER A 50 3.74 -8.61 -23.19
N ILE A 51 4.79 -9.41 -23.36
CA ILE A 51 4.67 -10.79 -23.87
C ILE A 51 3.77 -11.66 -22.98
N GLU A 52 3.83 -11.46 -21.66
CA GLU A 52 3.18 -12.34 -20.67
C GLU A 52 1.91 -11.74 -20.06
N THR A 53 1.73 -10.42 -20.17
CA THR A 53 0.70 -9.69 -19.42
C THR A 53 0.17 -8.52 -20.22
N GLN A 54 -1.15 -8.34 -20.18
CA GLN A 54 -1.84 -7.16 -20.66
C GLN A 54 -2.66 -6.56 -19.51
N VAL A 55 -2.44 -5.27 -19.23
CA VAL A 55 -3.21 -4.52 -18.22
C VAL A 55 -3.88 -3.34 -18.90
N GLU A 56 -5.20 -3.23 -18.75
CA GLU A 56 -6.01 -2.16 -19.32
C GLU A 56 -6.55 -1.27 -18.20
N THR A 57 -6.38 0.05 -18.35
CA THR A 57 -6.83 1.07 -17.39
C THR A 57 -7.69 2.06 -18.14
N ALA A 58 -8.92 2.30 -17.68
CA ALA A 58 -9.79 3.28 -18.33
C ALA A 58 -9.28 4.70 -18.08
N LEU A 59 -9.46 5.58 -19.05
CA LEU A 59 -9.01 6.98 -19.00
C LEU A 59 -10.16 7.93 -18.69
N GLY A 60 -9.80 9.08 -18.13
CA GLY A 60 -10.70 10.21 -17.97
C GLY A 60 -10.75 11.05 -19.24
N GLY A 61 -11.87 11.74 -19.43
CA GLY A 61 -12.02 12.75 -20.46
C GLY A 61 -11.96 14.17 -19.89
N PHE A 62 -11.52 15.14 -20.68
CA PHE A 62 -11.67 16.57 -20.35
C PHE A 62 -11.96 17.40 -21.61
N PRO A 63 -12.58 18.59 -21.48
CA PRO A 63 -12.86 19.44 -22.61
C PRO A 63 -11.56 20.06 -23.14
N ASN A 64 -11.34 19.94 -24.45
CA ASN A 64 -10.22 20.51 -25.17
C ASN A 64 -10.73 21.14 -26.48
N GLU A 65 -11.20 22.39 -26.39
CA GLU A 65 -11.77 23.13 -27.52
C GLU A 65 -10.75 23.35 -28.66
N ALA A 66 -9.45 23.32 -28.36
CA ALA A 66 -8.40 23.49 -29.35
C ALA A 66 -8.39 22.35 -30.40
N LEU A 67 -8.97 21.19 -30.10
CA LEU A 67 -9.05 20.06 -31.03
C LEU A 67 -9.82 20.40 -32.31
N ASN A 68 -10.83 21.26 -32.22
CA ASN A 68 -11.62 21.68 -33.38
C ASN A 68 -10.77 22.46 -34.40
N GLY A 69 -9.75 23.19 -33.94
CA GLY A 69 -8.81 23.89 -34.81
C GLY A 69 -7.66 23.02 -35.34
N LEU A 70 -7.30 21.95 -34.60
CA LEU A 70 -6.20 21.05 -34.97
C LEU A 70 -6.60 19.98 -35.99
N MET A 71 -7.89 19.68 -36.10
CA MET A 71 -8.42 18.60 -36.96
C MET A 71 -9.51 19.11 -37.91
N PRO A 72 -9.14 19.92 -38.92
CA PRO A 72 -10.10 20.36 -39.92
C PRO A 72 -10.60 19.13 -40.70
N SER A 73 -11.88 18.80 -40.54
CA SER A 73 -12.54 17.82 -41.40
C SER A 73 -12.80 18.46 -42.76
N HIS A 74 -12.45 17.76 -43.84
CA HIS A 74 -12.54 18.30 -45.20
C HIS A 74 -13.98 18.61 -45.66
N ASP A 75 -15.00 18.01 -45.04
CA ASP A 75 -16.37 18.03 -45.56
C ASP A 75 -17.39 18.73 -44.65
N HIS A 76 -17.09 18.93 -43.36
CA HIS A 76 -17.99 19.58 -42.39
C HIS A 76 -17.25 19.89 -41.08
N GLU A 77 -17.68 20.90 -40.34
CA GLU A 77 -17.18 21.13 -38.97
C GLU A 77 -17.59 19.93 -38.09
N VAL A 78 -16.61 19.23 -37.54
CA VAL A 78 -16.80 18.14 -36.58
C VAL A 78 -16.33 18.63 -35.23
N ASP A 79 -17.20 18.56 -34.24
CA ASP A 79 -16.87 18.98 -32.88
C ASP A 79 -16.19 17.83 -32.11
N TYR A 80 -14.91 18.01 -31.83
CA TYR A 80 -14.04 17.15 -31.02
C TYR A 80 -13.78 17.71 -29.63
N SER A 81 -14.53 18.72 -29.18
CA SER A 81 -14.25 19.47 -27.94
C SER A 81 -14.19 18.61 -26.68
N PHE A 82 -14.73 17.39 -26.65
CA PHE A 82 -14.61 16.46 -25.51
C PHE A 82 -13.69 15.26 -25.78
N GLY A 83 -12.83 15.34 -26.80
CA GLY A 83 -11.86 14.29 -27.18
C GLY A 83 -10.58 14.24 -26.34
N GLY A 84 -10.40 15.16 -25.38
CA GLY A 84 -9.22 15.18 -24.50
C GLY A 84 -9.20 13.96 -23.58
N ILE A 85 -8.03 13.33 -23.42
CA ILE A 85 -7.82 12.16 -22.56
C ILE A 85 -6.74 12.43 -21.50
N THR A 86 -6.93 11.86 -20.31
CA THR A 86 -5.97 11.94 -19.20
C THR A 86 -6.16 10.76 -18.26
N SER A 87 -5.29 10.62 -17.27
CA SER A 87 -5.52 9.70 -16.15
C SER A 87 -6.86 10.03 -15.49
N SER A 88 -7.65 9.01 -15.11
CA SER A 88 -9.01 9.28 -14.64
C SER A 88 -9.04 10.11 -13.36
N GLY A 89 -9.72 11.26 -13.43
CA GLY A 89 -9.74 12.25 -12.35
C GLY A 89 -8.41 13.00 -12.15
N ARG A 90 -7.46 12.89 -13.08
CA ARG A 90 -6.11 13.48 -13.02
C ARG A 90 -5.29 12.99 -11.81
N PHE A 91 -5.51 11.75 -11.39
CA PHE A 91 -4.81 11.17 -10.24
C PHE A 91 -3.57 10.36 -10.63
N GLY A 92 -3.24 10.30 -11.91
CA GLY A 92 -2.22 9.43 -12.47
C GLY A 92 -2.59 7.94 -12.42
N ILE A 93 -1.76 7.12 -13.06
CA ILE A 93 -1.91 5.67 -13.16
C ILE A 93 -0.77 5.03 -12.36
N PRO A 94 -1.08 4.33 -11.25
CA PRO A 94 -0.07 3.66 -10.46
C PRO A 94 0.53 2.47 -11.22
N LEU A 95 1.85 2.46 -11.38
CA LEU A 95 2.57 1.38 -12.08
C LEU A 95 2.97 0.22 -11.15
N PHE A 96 2.80 0.36 -9.83
CA PHE A 96 3.18 -0.68 -8.87
C PHE A 96 2.39 -1.99 -8.98
N SER A 97 1.24 -1.97 -9.66
CA SER A 97 0.45 -3.17 -9.97
C SER A 97 1.00 -3.96 -11.16
N LEU A 98 1.81 -3.33 -12.02
CA LEU A 98 2.45 -4.02 -13.14
C LEU A 98 3.54 -4.97 -12.62
N PRO A 99 3.61 -6.21 -13.11
CA PRO A 99 4.77 -7.07 -12.91
C PRO A 99 6.08 -6.43 -13.41
N VAL A 100 7.21 -6.99 -13.00
CA VAL A 100 8.52 -6.64 -13.59
C VAL A 100 8.49 -7.03 -15.06
N GLY A 101 8.87 -6.11 -15.95
CA GLY A 101 8.81 -6.33 -17.40
C GLY A 101 8.92 -5.06 -18.22
N ARG A 102 8.83 -5.24 -19.54
CA ARG A 102 8.73 -4.17 -20.54
C ARG A 102 7.34 -4.19 -21.17
N TYR A 103 6.70 -3.03 -21.21
CA TYR A 103 5.34 -2.86 -21.69
C TYR A 103 5.31 -1.85 -22.82
N GLN A 104 4.78 -2.22 -23.98
CA GLN A 104 4.35 -1.25 -24.97
C GLN A 104 3.06 -0.58 -24.48
N VAL A 105 2.99 0.73 -24.64
CA VAL A 105 1.80 1.52 -24.29
C VAL A 105 0.95 1.71 -25.53
N LEU A 106 -0.32 1.34 -25.45
CA LEU A 106 -1.31 1.54 -26.50
C LEU A 106 -2.47 2.39 -25.98
N VAL A 107 -3.13 3.13 -26.87
CA VAL A 107 -4.41 3.77 -26.61
C VAL A 107 -5.51 2.99 -27.34
N LYS A 108 -6.53 2.61 -26.59
CA LYS A 108 -7.75 1.99 -27.11
C LYS A 108 -8.90 2.98 -26.97
N ALA A 109 -9.76 3.05 -27.99
CA ALA A 109 -10.99 3.84 -27.93
C ALA A 109 -12.18 3.08 -28.53
N GLU A 110 -13.37 3.35 -27.98
CA GLU A 110 -14.65 2.81 -28.41
C GLU A 110 -15.70 3.92 -28.49
N GLN A 111 -16.40 4.04 -29.63
CA GLN A 111 -17.49 5.00 -29.84
C GLN A 111 -18.44 4.50 -30.91
N GLY A 112 -19.75 4.52 -30.68
CA GLY A 112 -20.75 4.27 -31.73
C GLY A 112 -20.62 2.92 -32.48
N GLY A 113 -20.06 1.90 -31.83
CA GLY A 113 -19.79 0.59 -32.43
C GLY A 113 -18.42 0.47 -33.15
N PHE A 114 -17.64 1.55 -33.20
CA PHE A 114 -16.23 1.51 -33.60
C PHE A 114 -15.36 1.16 -32.40
N GLU A 115 -14.38 0.27 -32.59
CA GLU A 115 -13.29 -0.01 -31.66
C GLU A 115 -11.98 0.07 -32.44
N ALA A 116 -10.99 0.76 -31.88
CA ALA A 116 -9.65 0.82 -32.44
C ALA A 116 -8.59 0.85 -31.35
N ARG A 117 -7.40 0.38 -31.70
CA ARG A 117 -6.19 0.41 -30.87
C ARG A 117 -5.06 1.00 -31.69
N VAL A 118 -4.30 1.92 -31.09
CA VAL A 118 -3.13 2.54 -31.70
C VAL A 118 -1.92 2.19 -30.86
N ASP A 119 -0.92 1.58 -31.49
CA ASP A 119 0.35 1.14 -30.90
C ASP A 119 1.52 2.08 -31.21
N THR A 120 1.30 3.01 -32.15
CA THR A 120 2.22 4.05 -32.57
C THR A 120 1.59 5.40 -32.23
N LEU A 121 1.99 5.96 -31.10
CA LEU A 121 1.38 7.14 -30.52
C LEU A 121 2.22 8.37 -30.88
N ALA A 122 1.57 9.47 -31.26
CA ALA A 122 2.25 10.76 -31.33
C ALA A 122 2.49 11.23 -29.88
N VAL A 123 3.64 10.91 -29.32
CA VAL A 123 4.06 11.29 -27.96
C VAL A 123 5.43 11.99 -28.06
N PRO A 124 5.68 13.08 -27.31
CA PRO A 124 7.00 13.70 -27.24
C PRO A 124 8.07 12.67 -26.88
N ASP A 125 9.22 12.73 -27.55
CA ASP A 125 10.37 11.93 -27.16
C ASP A 125 10.77 12.30 -25.73
N HIS A 126 10.87 11.29 -24.86
CA HIS A 126 11.23 11.47 -23.46
C HIS A 126 11.79 10.16 -22.89
N GLU A 127 12.53 10.27 -21.80
CA GLU A 127 12.91 9.16 -20.95
C GLU A 127 12.97 9.66 -19.50
N GLU A 128 12.08 9.16 -18.66
CA GLU A 128 12.02 9.52 -17.24
C GLU A 128 12.09 8.26 -16.40
N TRP A 129 12.95 8.27 -15.38
CA TRP A 129 13.16 7.18 -14.44
C TRP A 129 12.79 7.61 -13.02
N VAL A 130 12.15 6.70 -12.28
CA VAL A 130 11.85 6.86 -10.85
C VAL A 130 12.14 5.56 -10.12
N LEU A 131 12.90 5.64 -9.02
CA LEU A 131 12.97 4.57 -8.03
C LEU A 131 11.85 4.78 -7.01
N GLU A 132 10.96 3.80 -6.87
CA GLU A 132 9.88 3.83 -5.87
C GLU A 132 9.78 2.46 -5.19
N GLY A 133 9.89 2.44 -3.87
CA GLY A 133 9.88 1.21 -3.08
C GLY A 133 11.03 0.26 -3.46
N THR A 134 10.73 -0.86 -4.11
CA THR A 134 11.73 -1.89 -4.48
C THR A 134 11.90 -2.03 -6.00
N ARG A 135 11.46 -1.03 -6.77
CA ARG A 135 11.42 -1.09 -8.23
C ARG A 135 11.82 0.24 -8.88
N HIS A 136 12.47 0.13 -10.03
CA HIS A 136 12.65 1.24 -10.95
C HIS A 136 11.51 1.23 -11.97
N TYR A 137 10.94 2.39 -12.21
CA TYR A 137 9.93 2.65 -13.23
C TYR A 137 10.52 3.58 -14.26
N CYS A 138 10.33 3.27 -15.54
CA CYS A 138 10.67 4.15 -16.64
C CYS A 138 9.46 4.38 -17.52
N THR A 139 9.25 5.63 -17.94
CA THR A 139 8.48 5.95 -19.14
C THR A 139 9.44 6.43 -20.21
N ARG A 140 9.39 5.82 -21.39
CA ARG A 140 10.26 6.16 -22.52
C ARG A 140 9.47 6.22 -23.80
N ALA A 141 9.62 7.31 -24.54
CA ALA A 141 9.12 7.40 -25.90
C ALA A 141 10.23 7.80 -26.88
N VAL A 142 10.34 7.06 -27.98
CA VAL A 142 11.27 7.36 -29.07
C VAL A 142 10.61 7.01 -30.39
N GLY A 143 10.52 7.98 -31.30
CA GLY A 143 10.04 7.73 -32.68
C GLY A 143 8.60 7.20 -32.72
N GLY A 144 7.74 7.71 -31.84
CA GLY A 144 6.33 7.35 -31.74
C GLY A 144 6.03 6.01 -31.05
N LYS A 145 7.05 5.31 -30.55
CA LYS A 145 6.87 4.14 -29.68
C LYS A 145 6.96 4.56 -28.23
N TRP A 146 5.91 4.32 -27.46
CA TRP A 146 5.87 4.58 -26.03
C TRP A 146 5.97 3.28 -25.24
N GLU A 147 6.92 3.19 -24.32
CA GLU A 147 7.18 2.04 -23.48
C GLU A 147 7.20 2.41 -21.99
N ILE A 148 6.75 1.48 -21.16
CA ILE A 148 7.00 1.47 -19.72
C ILE A 148 7.95 0.33 -19.39
N LEU A 149 8.99 0.60 -18.60
CA LEU A 149 9.81 -0.44 -17.98
C LEU A 149 9.54 -0.49 -16.48
N VAL A 150 9.37 -1.69 -15.95
CA VAL A 150 9.28 -1.97 -14.52
C VAL A 150 10.38 -2.94 -14.18
N LEU A 151 11.41 -2.49 -13.48
CA LEU A 151 12.60 -3.27 -13.13
C LEU A 151 12.70 -3.45 -11.62
N SER A 152 13.25 -4.57 -11.16
CA SER A 152 13.61 -4.76 -9.75
C SER A 152 14.73 -3.80 -9.36
N ALA A 153 14.76 -3.31 -8.11
CA ALA A 153 15.89 -2.52 -7.59
C ALA A 153 17.18 -3.34 -7.42
N VAL A 154 17.08 -4.67 -7.48
CA VAL A 154 18.22 -5.59 -7.55
C VAL A 154 18.25 -6.21 -8.94
N GLY A 155 19.39 -6.03 -9.60
CA GLY A 155 19.66 -6.52 -10.94
C GLY A 155 20.35 -7.89 -10.96
N ARG A 156 20.97 -8.21 -12.10
CA ARG A 156 21.79 -9.43 -12.23
C ARG A 156 23.10 -9.27 -11.43
N PRO A 157 23.75 -10.38 -11.04
CA PRO A 157 25.10 -10.29 -10.47
C PRO A 157 26.06 -9.54 -11.40
N ALA A 158 26.88 -8.65 -10.84
CA ALA A 158 27.85 -7.85 -11.58
C ALA A 158 29.11 -8.65 -11.94
N SER A 159 28.96 -9.80 -12.60
CA SER A 159 30.06 -10.72 -12.92
C SER A 159 31.09 -10.14 -13.89
N ASP A 160 30.74 -9.10 -14.63
CA ASP A 160 31.56 -8.40 -15.61
C ASP A 160 31.89 -6.95 -15.21
N ALA A 161 31.57 -6.51 -13.99
CA ALA A 161 31.92 -5.17 -13.52
C ALA A 161 33.19 -5.18 -12.65
N TYR A 162 33.95 -4.10 -12.69
CA TYR A 162 34.88 -3.76 -11.62
C TYR A 162 34.08 -3.23 -10.43
N HIS A 163 34.32 -3.79 -9.24
CA HIS A 163 33.79 -3.28 -7.99
C HIS A 163 34.85 -3.31 -6.90
N GLU A 164 34.91 -2.23 -6.12
CA GLU A 164 35.77 -2.09 -4.95
C GLU A 164 35.01 -1.28 -3.90
N LEU A 165 34.78 -1.85 -2.72
CA LEU A 165 34.26 -1.10 -1.58
C LEU A 165 35.41 -0.32 -0.94
N ALA A 166 35.40 1.01 -1.03
CA ALA A 166 36.46 1.85 -0.53
C ALA A 166 36.34 2.06 0.98
N GLU A 167 35.14 2.38 1.44
CA GLU A 167 34.84 2.58 2.85
C GLU A 167 33.40 2.17 3.17
N ILE A 168 33.22 1.61 4.37
CA ILE A 168 31.91 1.39 4.98
C ILE A 168 32.06 1.49 6.49
N SER A 169 31.22 2.29 7.12
CA SER A 169 31.18 2.45 8.57
C SER A 169 29.76 2.76 9.04
N LEU A 170 29.51 2.57 10.32
CA LEU A 170 28.21 2.80 10.92
C LEU A 170 28.41 3.50 12.26
N GLU A 171 27.96 4.74 12.36
CA GLU A 171 28.15 5.58 13.54
C GLU A 171 26.80 6.18 13.95
N GLY A 172 26.36 5.94 15.18
CA GLY A 172 25.09 6.49 15.68
C GLY A 172 23.84 6.09 14.88
N GLY A 173 23.86 4.96 14.18
CA GLY A 173 22.77 4.52 13.28
C GLY A 173 22.82 5.12 11.87
N ILE A 174 23.82 5.96 11.59
CA ILE A 174 24.09 6.54 10.28
C ILE A 174 25.12 5.66 9.56
N LEU A 175 24.72 5.12 8.41
CA LEU A 175 25.57 4.31 7.55
C LEU A 175 26.37 5.22 6.62
N TYR A 176 27.70 5.12 6.64
CA TYR A 176 28.59 5.73 5.66
C TYR A 176 29.13 4.65 4.74
N LEU A 177 29.23 4.96 3.45
CA LEU A 177 29.47 4.01 2.38
C LEU A 177 30.02 4.76 1.17
N GLU A 178 31.13 4.27 0.62
CA GLU A 178 31.62 4.68 -0.69
C GLU A 178 32.42 3.57 -1.39
N GLY A 179 32.46 3.64 -2.72
CA GLY A 179 33.19 2.66 -3.50
C GLY A 179 33.15 2.91 -5.00
N TYR A 180 33.85 2.04 -5.72
CA TYR A 180 33.95 2.04 -7.17
C TYR A 180 33.05 0.96 -7.74
N PHE A 181 32.36 1.27 -8.84
CA PHE A 181 31.57 0.34 -9.62
C PHE A 181 31.61 0.78 -11.08
N ALA A 182 32.27 -0.01 -11.93
CA ALA A 182 32.41 0.26 -13.35
C ALA A 182 32.07 -0.98 -14.19
N PRO A 183 30.90 -1.03 -14.83
CA PRO A 183 30.57 -2.09 -15.78
C PRO A 183 31.55 -2.11 -16.95
N ARG A 184 32.11 -3.28 -17.25
CA ARG A 184 33.10 -3.42 -18.32
C ARG A 184 32.52 -3.04 -19.67
N GLY A 185 33.32 -2.35 -20.47
CA GLY A 185 32.96 -1.95 -21.82
C GLY A 185 32.02 -0.75 -21.91
N ARG A 186 31.60 -0.18 -20.77
CA ARG A 186 30.68 0.96 -20.73
C ARG A 186 31.44 2.26 -20.50
N GLU A 187 31.00 3.31 -21.19
CA GLU A 187 31.40 4.69 -20.94
C GLU A 187 30.41 5.32 -19.97
N ILE A 188 30.92 5.94 -18.92
CA ILE A 188 30.16 6.48 -17.79
C ILE A 188 30.66 7.90 -17.52
N SER A 189 30.49 8.76 -18.53
CA SER A 189 31.11 10.09 -18.59
C SER A 189 30.22 11.21 -18.03
N SER A 190 28.92 10.97 -17.84
CA SER A 190 27.96 11.94 -17.31
C SER A 190 27.26 11.43 -16.04
N TYR A 191 26.75 12.34 -15.20
CA TYR A 191 25.99 11.97 -14.00
C TYR A 191 24.66 11.27 -14.31
N GLU A 192 24.17 11.38 -15.55
CA GLU A 192 22.94 10.72 -16.00
C GLU A 192 23.21 9.32 -16.58
N SER A 193 24.48 8.98 -16.83
CA SER A 193 24.86 7.71 -17.46
C SER A 193 24.80 6.51 -16.51
N ILE A 194 24.74 6.75 -15.20
CA ILE A 194 24.66 5.71 -14.17
C ILE A 194 23.86 6.23 -12.98
N GLU A 195 23.14 5.34 -12.31
CA GLU A 195 22.56 5.58 -10.99
C GLU A 195 22.98 4.47 -10.04
N PHE A 196 23.08 4.82 -8.76
CA PHE A 196 23.43 3.88 -7.71
C PHE A 196 22.32 3.81 -6.66
N THR A 197 21.98 2.59 -6.27
CA THR A 197 20.99 2.31 -5.23
C THR A 197 21.59 1.35 -4.22
N LEU A 198 21.50 1.70 -2.93
CA LEU A 198 21.70 0.77 -1.84
C LEU A 198 20.39 0.05 -1.55
N SER A 199 20.39 -1.28 -1.61
CA SER A 199 19.28 -2.11 -1.15
C SER A 199 19.67 -2.84 0.12
N VAL A 200 18.73 -2.94 1.06
CA VAL A 200 18.88 -3.72 2.29
C VAL A 200 17.94 -4.91 2.20
N ALA A 201 18.45 -6.13 2.31
CA ALA A 201 17.65 -7.35 2.26
C ALA A 201 18.06 -8.33 3.35
N PRO A 202 17.14 -9.13 3.92
CA PRO A 202 17.52 -10.18 4.86
C PRO A 202 18.51 -11.15 4.21
N VAL A 203 19.51 -11.62 4.97
CA VAL A 203 20.49 -12.62 4.48
C VAL A 203 19.80 -13.92 4.04
N SER A 204 18.62 -14.22 4.60
CA SER A 204 17.79 -15.37 4.21
C SER A 204 17.07 -15.20 2.87
N ALA A 205 16.99 -13.99 2.32
CA ALA A 205 16.35 -13.74 1.04
C ALA A 205 17.24 -14.27 -0.09
N THR A 206 16.70 -15.17 -0.89
CA THR A 206 17.40 -15.76 -2.05
C THR A 206 16.52 -15.71 -3.30
N GLY A 207 17.17 -15.76 -4.47
CA GLY A 207 16.49 -15.83 -5.76
C GLY A 207 16.12 -14.47 -6.38
N PRO A 208 15.42 -14.50 -7.54
CA PRO A 208 15.12 -13.30 -8.33
C PRO A 208 14.09 -12.37 -7.69
N ASN A 209 13.35 -12.86 -6.69
CA ASN A 209 12.37 -12.10 -5.92
C ASN A 209 12.92 -11.80 -4.53
N LEU A 210 14.12 -11.24 -4.48
CA LEU A 210 14.76 -10.86 -3.22
C LEU A 210 13.80 -9.96 -2.42
N ASN A 211 13.53 -10.33 -1.16
CA ASN A 211 12.68 -9.52 -0.29
C ASN A 211 13.48 -8.30 0.18
N ILE A 212 13.44 -7.22 -0.59
CA ILE A 212 14.14 -5.98 -0.26
C ILE A 212 13.34 -5.26 0.83
N SER A 213 13.98 -5.05 1.98
CA SER A 213 13.40 -4.31 3.11
C SER A 213 13.39 -2.81 2.86
N ALA A 214 14.39 -2.29 2.14
CA ALA A 214 14.45 -0.90 1.75
C ALA A 214 15.41 -0.66 0.57
N THR A 215 15.18 0.43 -0.15
CA THR A 215 16.10 0.97 -1.16
C THR A 215 16.39 2.43 -0.85
N ILE A 216 17.63 2.85 -1.10
CA ILE A 216 18.11 4.19 -0.80
C ILE A 216 19.00 4.65 -1.96
N PRO A 217 18.70 5.78 -2.63
CA PRO A 217 19.58 6.35 -3.63
C PRO A 217 20.95 6.71 -3.05
N LEU A 218 22.01 6.40 -3.78
CA LEU A 218 23.38 6.82 -3.48
C LEU A 218 23.78 7.99 -4.39
N ALA A 219 24.68 8.83 -3.92
CA ALA A 219 25.26 9.90 -4.73
C ALA A 219 26.35 9.37 -5.65
N ILE A 220 26.51 10.06 -6.78
CA ILE A 220 27.55 9.78 -7.77
C ILE A 220 28.69 10.76 -7.53
N GLY A 221 29.90 10.25 -7.33
CA GLY A 221 31.12 11.05 -7.30
C GLY A 221 31.89 10.99 -8.61
N SER A 222 32.80 11.95 -8.79
CA SER A 222 33.69 12.01 -9.96
C SER A 222 35.11 11.63 -9.54
N ARG A 223 35.64 10.53 -10.06
CA ARG A 223 36.98 10.00 -9.77
C ARG A 223 37.68 9.62 -11.07
N GLU A 224 38.76 10.32 -11.42
CA GLU A 224 39.48 10.09 -12.69
C GLU A 224 40.20 8.73 -12.74
N ASP A 225 40.51 8.15 -11.58
CA ASP A 225 41.22 6.88 -11.46
C ASP A 225 40.34 5.65 -11.67
N VAL A 226 39.00 5.78 -11.74
CA VAL A 226 38.06 4.66 -11.95
C VAL A 226 38.44 3.85 -13.18
N SER A 227 38.73 4.53 -14.30
CA SER A 227 39.10 3.89 -15.58
C SER A 227 40.41 3.10 -15.49
N THR A 228 41.35 3.58 -14.68
CA THR A 228 42.63 2.86 -14.48
C THR A 228 42.40 1.64 -13.57
N ARG A 229 41.62 1.80 -12.50
CA ARG A 229 41.27 0.73 -11.55
C ARG A 229 40.48 -0.41 -12.21
N SER A 230 39.53 -0.08 -13.09
CA SER A 230 38.74 -1.06 -13.83
C SER A 230 39.52 -1.80 -14.92
N GLY A 231 40.74 -1.35 -15.23
CA GLY A 231 41.55 -1.89 -16.32
C GLY A 231 41.12 -1.41 -17.71
N GLU A 232 40.31 -0.34 -17.80
CA GLU A 232 39.87 0.29 -19.07
C GLU A 232 40.28 1.77 -19.15
N PRO A 233 41.59 2.12 -19.08
CA PRO A 233 42.05 3.52 -19.01
C PRO A 233 41.69 4.36 -20.26
N TRP A 234 41.29 3.71 -21.35
CA TRP A 234 40.83 4.37 -22.59
C TRP A 234 39.34 4.71 -22.61
N ARG A 235 38.56 4.29 -21.61
CA ARG A 235 37.13 4.65 -21.49
C ARG A 235 36.96 5.65 -20.36
N ASN A 236 36.18 6.70 -20.56
CA ASN A 236 35.81 7.58 -19.45
C ASN A 236 34.78 6.86 -18.54
N GLN A 237 35.22 6.44 -17.36
CA GLN A 237 34.39 5.83 -16.32
C GLN A 237 34.40 6.70 -15.06
N SER A 238 34.68 7.99 -15.20
CA SER A 238 34.89 8.89 -14.07
C SER A 238 33.70 9.01 -13.13
N LYS A 239 32.49 8.63 -13.57
CA LYS A 239 31.26 8.61 -12.74
C LYS A 239 30.96 7.24 -12.13
N GLY A 240 31.84 6.25 -12.28
CA GLY A 240 31.73 4.93 -11.66
C GLY A 240 32.10 4.90 -10.17
N TYR A 241 31.89 5.98 -9.43
CA TYR A 241 32.12 6.04 -7.99
C TYR A 241 30.84 6.45 -7.29
N TYR A 242 30.47 5.71 -6.25
CA TYR A 242 29.28 5.95 -5.45
C TYR A 242 29.66 6.31 -4.02
N ALA A 243 28.82 7.11 -3.37
CA ALA A 243 28.95 7.45 -1.96
C ALA A 243 27.57 7.70 -1.35
N THR A 244 27.48 7.75 -0.03
CA THR A 244 26.29 8.32 0.63
C THR A 244 26.07 9.78 0.20
N PRO A 245 24.81 10.24 0.09
CA PRO A 245 24.50 11.61 -0.28
C PRO A 245 25.31 12.64 0.51
N ALA A 246 25.99 13.55 -0.21
CA ALA A 246 26.84 14.60 0.34
C ALA A 246 27.95 14.11 1.32
N TYR A 247 28.26 12.82 1.37
CA TYR A 247 29.12 12.19 2.38
C TYR A 247 28.61 12.37 3.83
N GLU A 248 27.32 12.65 4.00
CA GLU A 248 26.69 12.85 5.32
C GLU A 248 26.21 11.54 5.96
N GLY A 249 26.36 10.43 5.24
CA GLY A 249 25.82 9.14 5.64
C GLY A 249 24.31 9.02 5.35
N ILE A 250 23.74 7.89 5.73
CA ILE A 250 22.33 7.55 5.50
C ILE A 250 21.73 7.02 6.80
N GLU A 251 20.61 7.61 7.23
CA GLU A 251 19.79 7.02 8.29
C GLU A 251 19.18 5.70 7.79
N LEU A 252 19.46 4.61 8.49
CA LEU A 252 18.88 3.33 8.15
C LEU A 252 17.37 3.35 8.44
N PRO A 253 16.55 2.78 7.54
CA PRO A 253 15.12 2.66 7.77
C PRO A 253 14.83 1.76 8.98
N THR A 254 13.60 1.78 9.46
CA THR A 254 13.18 0.84 10.50
C THR A 254 13.21 -0.59 9.96
N LEU A 255 14.16 -1.38 10.44
CA LEU A 255 14.38 -2.78 10.09
C LEU A 255 13.98 -3.64 11.29
N ALA A 256 13.51 -4.86 11.02
CA ALA A 256 13.25 -5.80 12.09
C ALA A 256 14.56 -6.39 12.63
N THR A 257 14.50 -7.05 13.79
CA THR A 257 15.65 -7.80 14.31
C THR A 257 16.06 -8.90 13.34
N GLY A 258 17.33 -8.93 12.95
CA GLY A 258 17.85 -9.90 12.00
C GLY A 258 19.21 -9.53 11.41
N GLU A 259 19.66 -10.31 10.44
CA GLU A 259 20.85 -10.05 9.65
C GLU A 259 20.46 -9.68 8.22
N TYR A 260 21.08 -8.62 7.72
CA TYR A 260 20.79 -8.03 6.43
C TYR A 260 22.05 -7.92 5.59
N GLN A 261 21.95 -8.34 4.34
CA GLN A 261 22.95 -8.04 3.33
C GLN A 261 22.68 -6.65 2.74
N LEU A 262 23.77 -5.93 2.51
CA LEU A 262 23.76 -4.64 1.81
C LEU A 262 24.11 -4.90 0.35
N LEU A 263 23.29 -4.41 -0.57
CA LEU A 263 23.52 -4.58 -2.00
C LEU A 263 23.67 -3.22 -2.66
N VAL A 264 24.71 -3.04 -3.46
CA VAL A 264 24.86 -1.86 -4.32
C VAL A 264 24.48 -2.26 -5.72
N THR A 265 23.44 -1.61 -6.26
CA THR A 265 23.00 -1.77 -7.64
C THR A 265 23.43 -0.56 -8.45
N ALA A 266 24.10 -0.79 -9.56
CA ALA A 266 24.38 0.18 -10.61
C ALA A 266 23.36 0.02 -11.74
N ARG A 267 22.67 1.09 -12.13
CA ARG A 267 21.75 1.13 -13.27
C ARG A 267 22.37 1.95 -14.41
N ILE A 268 22.46 1.35 -15.60
CA ILE A 268 22.85 2.03 -16.85
C ILE A 268 21.75 1.78 -17.88
N GLY A 269 20.85 2.75 -18.05
CA GLY A 269 19.63 2.54 -18.84
C GLY A 269 18.77 1.44 -18.23
N ASP A 270 18.55 0.35 -18.98
CA ASP A 270 17.80 -0.83 -18.56
C ASP A 270 18.67 -1.99 -18.03
N ASP A 271 20.00 -1.86 -18.03
CA ASP A 271 20.91 -2.84 -17.42
C ASP A 271 21.16 -2.50 -15.95
N LEU A 272 20.77 -3.41 -15.06
CA LEU A 272 21.01 -3.29 -13.62
C LEU A 272 21.95 -4.40 -13.19
N GLN A 273 23.05 -4.01 -12.55
CA GLN A 273 24.05 -4.92 -12.03
C GLN A 273 24.22 -4.71 -10.53
N THR A 274 24.22 -5.79 -9.77
CA THR A 274 24.24 -5.74 -8.30
C THR A 274 25.45 -6.48 -7.74
N VAL A 275 26.06 -5.89 -6.73
CA VAL A 275 27.08 -6.51 -5.88
C VAL A 275 26.57 -6.57 -4.45
N VAL A 276 26.80 -7.71 -3.79
CA VAL A 276 26.58 -7.87 -2.35
C VAL A 276 27.83 -7.39 -1.62
N LEU A 277 27.67 -6.47 -0.68
CA LEU A 277 28.76 -5.92 0.12
C LEU A 277 29.12 -6.86 1.29
N THR A 278 30.35 -6.73 1.76
CA THR A 278 30.80 -7.23 3.07
C THR A 278 31.35 -6.03 3.82
N PRO A 279 30.95 -5.77 5.09
CA PRO A 279 30.22 -6.59 6.05
C PRO A 279 28.69 -6.68 5.85
N VAL A 280 28.02 -7.55 6.64
CA VAL A 280 26.55 -7.58 6.79
C VAL A 280 26.10 -6.61 7.87
N LEU A 281 24.86 -6.16 7.79
CA LEU A 281 24.20 -5.34 8.79
C LEU A 281 23.42 -6.23 9.76
N LYS A 282 23.85 -6.29 11.02
CA LYS A 282 23.11 -6.93 12.10
C LYS A 282 22.23 -5.89 12.79
N VAL A 283 20.93 -6.17 12.90
CA VAL A 283 19.94 -5.31 13.54
C VAL A 283 19.40 -6.00 14.79
N GLU A 284 19.45 -5.31 15.92
CA GLU A 284 18.84 -5.73 17.18
C GLU A 284 17.78 -4.70 17.58
N GLY A 285 16.51 -5.11 17.48
CA GLY A 285 15.36 -4.33 17.90
C GLY A 285 14.94 -4.60 19.34
N THR A 286 14.57 -3.54 20.05
CA THR A 286 14.00 -3.59 21.40
C THR A 286 12.72 -2.77 21.47
N TYR A 287 11.84 -3.12 22.39
CA TYR A 287 10.55 -2.46 22.63
C TYR A 287 10.52 -1.97 24.07
N SER A 288 10.42 -0.66 24.27
CA SER A 288 10.53 -0.03 25.60
C SER A 288 11.74 -0.57 26.41
N GLY A 289 12.88 -0.76 25.73
CA GLY A 289 14.13 -1.27 26.32
C GLY A 289 14.18 -2.79 26.59
N GLN A 290 13.20 -3.57 26.14
CA GLN A 290 13.18 -5.04 26.29
C GLN A 290 13.31 -5.75 24.94
N ALA A 291 14.06 -6.85 24.92
CA ALA A 291 14.18 -7.70 23.74
C ALA A 291 12.97 -8.63 23.59
N GLY A 292 12.57 -8.91 22.35
CA GLY A 292 11.50 -9.85 22.01
C GLY A 292 10.32 -9.17 21.31
N LYS A 293 9.62 -9.92 20.44
CA LYS A 293 8.47 -9.39 19.69
C LYS A 293 7.25 -9.27 20.60
N PRO A 294 6.60 -8.10 20.71
CA PRO A 294 5.41 -7.96 21.52
C PRO A 294 4.26 -8.81 20.96
N SER A 295 3.43 -9.33 21.86
CA SER A 295 2.19 -10.03 21.55
C SER A 295 1.02 -9.06 21.54
N ILE A 296 0.28 -9.04 20.43
CA ILE A 296 -0.80 -8.08 20.18
C ILE A 296 -2.15 -8.81 20.17
N GLY A 297 -3.03 -8.43 21.09
CA GLY A 297 -4.45 -8.75 21.03
C GLY A 297 -5.24 -7.68 20.28
N VAL A 298 -6.34 -8.05 19.63
CA VAL A 298 -7.22 -7.12 18.91
C VAL A 298 -8.66 -7.23 19.38
N ILE A 299 -9.31 -6.10 19.66
CA ILE A 299 -10.77 -5.96 19.78
C ILE A 299 -11.20 -4.95 18.72
N GLY A 300 -11.75 -5.40 17.60
CA GLY A 300 -12.07 -4.46 16.54
C GLY A 300 -12.29 -5.11 15.21
N SER A 301 -11.99 -4.38 14.16
CA SER A 301 -12.46 -4.67 12.81
C SER A 301 -11.31 -4.94 11.83
N CYS A 302 -11.64 -4.96 10.53
CA CYS A 302 -10.63 -5.05 9.48
C CYS A 302 -9.66 -3.86 9.49
N LEU A 303 -10.02 -2.74 10.11
CA LEU A 303 -9.11 -1.59 10.24
C LEU A 303 -7.82 -1.89 10.99
N ILE A 304 -7.91 -2.74 12.02
CA ILE A 304 -6.77 -3.16 12.82
C ILE A 304 -6.26 -4.48 12.25
N ARG A 305 -7.15 -5.48 12.14
CA ARG A 305 -6.78 -6.85 11.77
C ARG A 305 -6.03 -6.94 10.45
N ASP A 306 -6.37 -6.11 9.47
CA ASP A 306 -5.76 -6.20 8.16
C ASP A 306 -4.31 -5.66 8.13
N ASN A 307 -3.86 -4.92 9.16
CA ASN A 307 -2.43 -4.61 9.39
C ASN A 307 -1.60 -5.84 9.82
N PHE A 308 -2.28 -6.95 10.11
CA PHE A 308 -1.68 -8.24 10.46
C PHE A 308 -1.93 -9.28 9.35
N ARG A 309 -2.10 -8.82 8.11
CA ARG A 309 -2.14 -9.68 6.92
C ARG A 309 -0.99 -9.34 5.99
N SER A 310 -0.24 -10.35 5.55
CA SER A 310 0.97 -10.15 4.75
C SER A 310 0.70 -9.64 3.32
N ASP A 311 -0.52 -9.80 2.81
CA ASP A 311 -0.94 -9.27 1.50
C ASP A 311 -1.12 -7.74 1.51
N LEU A 312 -1.48 -7.17 2.67
CA LEU A 312 -1.73 -5.74 2.85
C LEU A 312 -0.60 -5.03 3.60
N ALA A 313 -0.04 -5.68 4.62
CA ALA A 313 1.05 -5.19 5.47
C ALA A 313 2.22 -6.20 5.47
N PRO A 314 2.97 -6.34 4.36
CA PRO A 314 4.10 -7.27 4.30
C PRO A 314 5.14 -6.98 5.39
N GLY A 315 5.81 -8.04 5.88
CA GLY A 315 6.85 -7.95 6.91
C GLY A 315 6.36 -7.73 8.34
N TRP A 316 5.05 -7.62 8.60
CA TRP A 316 4.52 -7.32 9.94
C TRP A 316 4.98 -8.31 11.03
N ARG A 317 5.10 -9.60 10.67
CA ARG A 317 5.50 -10.70 11.58
C ARG A 317 6.93 -10.56 12.08
N ASP A 318 7.72 -9.72 11.42
CA ASP A 318 9.10 -9.46 11.81
C ASP A 318 9.16 -8.57 13.05
N PHE A 319 8.10 -7.81 13.33
CA PHE A 319 8.01 -6.91 14.47
C PHE A 319 7.20 -7.49 15.63
N TYR A 320 6.05 -8.10 15.36
CA TYR A 320 5.12 -8.50 16.42
C TYR A 320 4.46 -9.85 16.16
N SER A 321 3.90 -10.44 17.22
CA SER A 321 3.04 -11.62 17.16
C SER A 321 1.59 -11.23 17.45
N VAL A 322 0.62 -12.01 16.94
CA VAL A 322 -0.80 -11.78 17.22
C VAL A 322 -1.29 -12.85 18.19
N HIS A 323 -1.77 -12.41 19.34
CA HIS A 323 -2.35 -13.25 20.40
C HIS A 323 -3.70 -13.83 19.98
N GLY A 324 -4.58 -12.97 19.47
CA GLY A 324 -5.93 -13.34 19.07
C GLY A 324 -6.76 -12.11 18.71
N THR A 325 -8.02 -12.35 18.30
CA THR A 325 -8.92 -11.25 17.91
C THR A 325 -10.36 -11.47 18.39
N HIS A 326 -11.01 -10.40 18.83
CA HIS A 326 -12.46 -10.28 18.91
C HIS A 326 -12.94 -9.43 17.73
N PHE A 327 -13.41 -10.11 16.68
CA PHE A 327 -13.58 -9.51 15.36
C PHE A 327 -15.02 -8.98 15.13
N GLN A 328 -15.11 -7.69 14.84
CA GLN A 328 -16.33 -6.96 14.44
C GLN A 328 -17.49 -7.06 15.43
N MET A 329 -17.18 -7.09 16.73
CA MET A 329 -18.17 -7.16 17.81
C MET A 329 -18.04 -5.98 18.75
N SER A 330 -19.18 -5.57 19.31
CA SER A 330 -19.31 -4.40 20.17
C SER A 330 -18.63 -4.62 21.51
N LEU A 331 -17.92 -3.60 22.00
CA LEU A 331 -17.33 -3.60 23.33
C LEU A 331 -18.40 -3.71 24.42
N VAL A 332 -19.58 -3.08 24.21
CA VAL A 332 -20.76 -3.23 25.10
C VAL A 332 -21.16 -4.70 25.21
N SER A 333 -21.14 -5.43 24.10
CA SER A 333 -21.42 -6.85 24.11
C SER A 333 -20.34 -7.64 24.83
N LEU A 334 -19.06 -7.42 24.50
CA LEU A 334 -17.94 -8.16 25.08
C LEU A 334 -17.91 -8.08 26.62
N MET A 335 -18.25 -6.91 27.18
CA MET A 335 -18.21 -6.67 28.63
C MET A 335 -19.51 -7.02 29.37
N SER A 336 -20.49 -7.60 28.67
CA SER A 336 -21.72 -8.12 29.28
C SER A 336 -21.59 -9.61 29.66
N PRO A 337 -22.46 -10.16 30.54
CA PRO A 337 -22.40 -11.57 30.92
C PRO A 337 -22.43 -12.52 29.73
N ALA A 338 -21.73 -13.65 29.81
CA ALA A 338 -21.78 -14.65 28.75
C ALA A 338 -23.19 -15.25 28.59
N VAL A 339 -23.57 -15.53 27.35
CA VAL A 339 -24.81 -16.22 27.00
C VAL A 339 -24.44 -17.63 26.55
N ALA A 340 -25.08 -18.62 27.17
CA ALA A 340 -24.89 -20.02 26.77
C ALA A 340 -25.38 -20.22 25.33
N THR A 341 -24.57 -20.89 24.52
CA THR A 341 -24.91 -21.25 23.14
C THR A 341 -24.82 -22.75 22.94
N SER A 342 -25.68 -23.31 22.10
CA SER A 342 -25.50 -24.67 21.58
C SER A 342 -24.69 -24.67 20.28
N GLU A 343 -24.03 -25.78 19.96
CA GLU A 343 -23.25 -25.92 18.71
C GLU A 343 -24.09 -25.68 17.46
N HIS A 344 -25.39 -25.99 17.51
CA HIS A 344 -26.31 -25.86 16.38
C HIS A 344 -27.04 -24.52 16.32
N GLN A 345 -26.79 -23.57 17.22
CA GLN A 345 -27.59 -22.34 17.29
C GLN A 345 -27.41 -21.41 16.08
N PHE A 346 -26.26 -21.48 15.41
CA PHE A 346 -25.89 -20.62 14.27
C PHE A 346 -25.44 -21.44 13.05
N TYR A 347 -25.93 -22.68 12.90
CA TYR A 347 -25.53 -23.59 11.82
C TYR A 347 -25.89 -23.09 10.42
N ASP A 348 -26.85 -22.17 10.34
CA ASP A 348 -27.35 -21.56 9.10
C ASP A 348 -26.46 -20.41 8.61
N LEU A 349 -25.56 -19.91 9.47
CA LEU A 349 -24.51 -18.98 9.08
C LEU A 349 -23.32 -19.74 8.47
N HIS A 350 -22.60 -19.08 7.56
CA HIS A 350 -21.31 -19.60 7.12
C HIS A 350 -20.32 -19.65 8.29
N ALA A 351 -19.35 -20.58 8.23
CA ALA A 351 -18.46 -20.92 9.35
C ALA A 351 -17.87 -19.71 10.10
N HIS A 352 -17.25 -18.76 9.38
CA HIS A 352 -16.67 -17.58 10.02
C HIS A 352 -17.71 -16.67 10.72
N SER A 353 -18.90 -16.48 10.14
CA SER A 353 -19.97 -15.70 10.78
C SER A 353 -20.54 -16.42 12.00
N ALA A 354 -20.70 -17.74 11.91
CA ALA A 354 -21.13 -18.58 13.04
C ALA A 354 -20.13 -18.51 14.19
N GLU A 355 -18.83 -18.62 13.89
CA GLU A 355 -17.75 -18.52 14.87
C GLU A 355 -17.73 -17.16 15.56
N CYS A 356 -17.74 -16.06 14.79
CA CYS A 356 -17.72 -14.71 15.37
C CYS A 356 -18.98 -14.47 16.22
N THR A 357 -20.17 -14.89 15.75
CA THR A 357 -21.43 -14.73 16.50
C THR A 357 -21.41 -15.56 17.78
N ARG A 358 -20.92 -16.80 17.73
CA ARG A 358 -20.75 -17.64 18.93
C ARG A 358 -19.78 -16.98 19.92
N ARG A 359 -18.64 -16.48 19.44
CA ARG A 359 -17.64 -15.75 20.25
C ARG A 359 -18.23 -14.50 20.91
N ASP A 360 -19.09 -13.78 20.19
CA ASP A 360 -19.84 -12.65 20.74
C ASP A 360 -20.77 -13.08 21.87
N PHE A 361 -21.41 -14.25 21.79
CA PHE A 361 -22.28 -14.73 22.88
C PHE A 361 -21.47 -15.26 24.07
N THR A 362 -20.45 -16.07 23.83
CA THR A 362 -19.68 -16.76 24.89
C THR A 362 -18.68 -15.86 25.60
N LYS A 363 -18.30 -14.72 25.00
CA LYS A 363 -17.29 -13.77 25.51
C LYS A 363 -15.92 -14.42 25.74
N GLU A 364 -15.61 -15.51 25.04
CA GLU A 364 -14.42 -16.34 25.30
C GLU A 364 -13.09 -15.59 25.15
N TYR A 365 -13.09 -14.51 24.36
CA TYR A 365 -11.90 -13.68 24.18
C TYR A 365 -11.42 -13.01 25.47
N LEU A 366 -12.30 -12.74 26.44
CA LEU A 366 -11.87 -12.23 27.74
C LEU A 366 -10.99 -13.26 28.46
N GLU A 367 -11.34 -14.54 28.42
CA GLU A 367 -10.54 -15.58 29.04
C GLU A 367 -9.23 -15.81 28.28
N GLU A 368 -9.25 -15.73 26.94
CA GLU A 368 -8.03 -15.76 26.13
C GLU A 368 -7.06 -14.63 26.50
N ILE A 369 -7.55 -13.40 26.73
CA ILE A 369 -6.73 -12.29 27.23
C ILE A 369 -6.18 -12.59 28.63
N ALA A 370 -7.00 -13.12 29.54
CA ALA A 370 -6.58 -13.42 30.91
C ALA A 370 -5.48 -14.50 30.96
N GLN A 371 -5.54 -15.47 30.06
CA GLN A 371 -4.60 -16.58 29.98
C GLN A 371 -3.31 -16.19 29.26
N GLY A 372 -3.41 -15.63 28.05
CA GLY A 372 -2.22 -15.30 27.25
C GLY A 372 -1.57 -13.97 27.57
N LYS A 373 -2.31 -13.04 28.21
CA LYS A 373 -1.81 -11.74 28.67
C LYS A 373 -1.00 -11.00 27.61
N PRO A 374 -1.64 -10.61 26.47
CA PRO A 374 -0.94 -9.91 25.41
C PRO A 374 -0.28 -8.65 25.96
N ASP A 375 0.89 -8.28 25.43
CA ASP A 375 1.58 -7.05 25.83
C ASP A 375 0.73 -5.82 25.48
N ILE A 376 0.03 -5.90 24.35
CA ILE A 376 -0.76 -4.81 23.79
C ILE A 376 -2.15 -5.28 23.43
N LEU A 377 -3.16 -4.45 23.68
CA LEU A 377 -4.52 -4.62 23.19
C LEU A 377 -4.89 -3.44 22.29
N LEU A 378 -5.02 -3.69 20.99
CA LEU A 378 -5.48 -2.71 20.01
C LEU A 378 -7.00 -2.73 19.94
N ILE A 379 -7.64 -1.56 20.06
CA ILE A 379 -9.10 -1.45 20.10
C ILE A 379 -9.61 -0.39 19.11
N ASP A 380 -10.68 -0.69 18.35
CA ASP A 380 -11.45 0.28 17.57
C ASP A 380 -12.94 0.26 17.94
N ALA A 381 -13.64 1.40 17.77
CA ALA A 381 -15.08 1.54 18.03
C ALA A 381 -15.97 1.21 16.83
N ARG A 382 -15.45 0.60 15.76
CA ARG A 382 -16.23 0.48 14.52
C ARG A 382 -17.49 -0.37 14.69
N ALA A 383 -17.36 -1.49 15.40
CA ALA A 383 -18.48 -2.41 15.58
C ALA A 383 -19.60 -1.72 16.37
N ASP A 384 -19.23 -1.01 17.44
CA ASP A 384 -20.13 -0.19 18.25
C ASP A 384 -20.79 0.92 17.44
N ALA A 385 -20.03 1.62 16.60
CA ALA A 385 -20.53 2.68 15.72
C ALA A 385 -21.56 2.19 14.69
N ARG A 386 -21.47 0.93 14.26
CA ARG A 386 -22.21 0.41 13.11
C ARG A 386 -23.37 -0.52 13.45
N HIS A 387 -23.28 -1.26 14.55
CA HIS A 387 -24.16 -2.40 14.80
C HIS A 387 -25.06 -2.23 16.01
N GLY A 388 -24.61 -1.49 17.03
CA GLY A 388 -25.31 -1.44 18.30
C GLY A 388 -25.43 -2.83 18.95
N VAL A 389 -26.30 -2.95 19.94
CA VAL A 389 -26.51 -4.21 20.68
C VAL A 389 -28.00 -4.52 20.85
N ILE A 390 -28.32 -5.79 21.06
CA ILE A 390 -29.67 -6.30 21.34
C ILE A 390 -29.65 -7.16 22.61
N ARG A 391 -30.71 -7.07 23.42
CA ARG A 391 -30.83 -7.81 24.67
C ARG A 391 -30.98 -9.31 24.42
N CYS A 392 -30.24 -10.10 25.21
CA CYS A 392 -30.41 -11.54 25.32
C CYS A 392 -30.36 -11.94 26.80
N GLY A 393 -31.52 -12.09 27.44
CA GLY A 393 -31.61 -12.25 28.90
C GLY A 393 -31.01 -11.06 29.64
N ALA A 394 -30.10 -11.32 30.59
CA ALA A 394 -29.37 -10.30 31.34
C ALA A 394 -28.15 -9.73 30.58
N SER A 395 -27.88 -10.20 29.36
CA SER A 395 -26.70 -9.85 28.55
C SER A 395 -27.04 -8.93 27.37
N TRP A 396 -25.99 -8.46 26.70
CA TRP A 396 -26.03 -7.76 25.42
C TRP A 396 -25.26 -8.57 24.37
N VAL A 397 -25.83 -8.72 23.19
CA VAL A 397 -25.17 -9.30 22.01
C VAL A 397 -25.10 -8.26 20.90
N THR A 398 -24.00 -8.25 20.15
CA THR A 398 -23.79 -7.32 19.04
C THR A 398 -24.87 -7.56 17.98
N ASN A 399 -25.62 -6.51 17.62
CA ASN A 399 -26.72 -6.62 16.66
C ASN A 399 -26.20 -6.58 15.20
N HIS A 400 -25.24 -7.46 14.90
CA HIS A 400 -24.41 -7.40 13.70
C HIS A 400 -25.22 -7.63 12.42
N LEU A 401 -25.22 -6.62 11.53
CA LEU A 401 -26.07 -6.55 10.34
C LEU A 401 -25.83 -7.68 9.33
N LEU A 402 -24.59 -8.17 9.25
CA LEU A 402 -24.16 -9.18 8.28
C LEU A 402 -23.92 -10.57 8.91
N MET A 403 -24.05 -10.69 10.23
CA MET A 403 -23.81 -11.94 10.96
C MET A 403 -25.07 -12.33 11.73
N LEU A 404 -25.21 -11.93 13.00
CA LEU A 404 -26.36 -12.30 13.84
C LEU A 404 -27.70 -12.08 13.13
N ARG A 405 -27.93 -10.92 12.49
CA ARG A 405 -29.21 -10.62 11.80
C ARG A 405 -29.53 -11.54 10.61
N LYS A 406 -28.55 -12.29 10.12
CA LYS A 406 -28.72 -13.29 9.07
C LYS A 406 -29.01 -14.68 9.61
N SER A 407 -28.91 -14.88 10.93
CA SER A 407 -29.21 -16.17 11.55
C SER A 407 -30.71 -16.41 11.69
N GLU A 408 -31.13 -17.67 11.62
CA GLU A 408 -32.48 -18.12 11.99
C GLU A 408 -32.79 -17.75 13.45
N TYR A 409 -31.80 -17.88 14.34
CA TYR A 409 -31.94 -17.53 15.76
C TYR A 409 -32.36 -16.08 15.98
N TYR A 410 -31.94 -15.15 15.12
CA TYR A 410 -32.30 -13.73 15.24
C TYR A 410 -33.82 -13.51 15.24
N SER A 411 -34.59 -14.33 14.54
CA SER A 411 -36.05 -14.25 14.55
C SER A 411 -36.67 -14.34 15.95
N SER A 412 -36.01 -15.05 16.87
CA SER A 412 -36.43 -15.22 18.27
C SER A 412 -36.10 -14.04 19.17
N ILE A 413 -35.08 -13.24 18.81
CA ILE A 413 -34.62 -12.11 19.63
C ILE A 413 -34.86 -10.75 18.99
N ARG A 414 -35.27 -10.67 17.71
CA ARG A 414 -35.43 -9.41 16.96
C ARG A 414 -36.37 -8.38 17.59
N ALA A 415 -37.29 -8.83 18.45
CA ALA A 415 -38.25 -7.98 19.15
C ALA A 415 -37.76 -7.55 20.54
N ASN A 416 -36.59 -8.01 20.97
CA ASN A 416 -35.99 -7.61 22.25
C ASN A 416 -35.51 -6.16 22.16
N HIS A 417 -35.35 -5.53 23.33
CA HIS A 417 -34.77 -4.19 23.43
C HIS A 417 -33.40 -4.14 22.74
N SER A 418 -33.23 -3.20 21.82
CA SER A 418 -31.97 -2.95 21.13
C SER A 418 -31.65 -1.48 21.21
N ILE A 419 -30.37 -1.16 21.38
CA ILE A 419 -29.87 0.20 21.43
C ILE A 419 -28.79 0.40 20.38
N HIS A 420 -28.79 1.56 19.73
CA HIS A 420 -27.82 1.92 18.72
C HIS A 420 -27.41 3.39 18.87
N MET A 421 -26.17 3.74 18.58
CA MET A 421 -25.68 5.13 18.76
C MET A 421 -26.41 6.17 17.89
N LEU A 422 -27.02 5.74 16.77
CA LEU A 422 -27.85 6.61 15.91
C LEU A 422 -29.27 6.80 16.41
N ASP A 423 -29.83 5.79 17.07
CA ASP A 423 -31.25 5.76 17.46
C ASP A 423 -31.41 6.17 18.94
N ASP A 424 -30.44 5.80 19.78
CA ASP A 424 -30.45 5.93 21.24
C ASP A 424 -29.10 6.50 21.77
N PRO A 425 -28.64 7.67 21.32
CA PRO A 425 -27.26 8.15 21.55
C PRO A 425 -26.89 8.26 23.04
N LEU A 426 -27.82 8.70 23.89
CA LEU A 426 -27.58 8.84 25.34
C LEU A 426 -27.46 7.48 26.03
N GLU A 427 -28.38 6.55 25.74
CA GLU A 427 -28.37 5.21 26.35
C GLU A 427 -27.16 4.41 25.87
N TYR A 428 -26.87 4.47 24.56
CA TYR A 428 -25.73 3.76 23.99
C TYR A 428 -24.39 4.32 24.48
N SER A 429 -24.23 5.64 24.54
CA SER A 429 -23.01 6.26 25.09
C SER A 429 -22.74 5.88 26.54
N ALA A 430 -23.81 5.80 27.35
CA ALA A 430 -23.70 5.37 28.73
C ALA A 430 -23.27 3.89 28.83
N ALA A 431 -23.88 3.01 28.03
CA ALA A 431 -23.52 1.60 27.97
C ALA A 431 -22.07 1.39 27.48
N PHE A 432 -21.65 2.14 26.45
CA PHE A 432 -20.30 2.08 25.91
C PHE A 432 -19.24 2.59 26.90
N ARG A 433 -19.51 3.70 27.60
CA ARG A 433 -18.64 4.19 28.68
C ARG A 433 -18.48 3.15 29.78
N GLN A 434 -19.59 2.55 30.23
CA GLN A 434 -19.56 1.50 31.25
C GLN A 434 -18.74 0.29 30.77
N ALA A 435 -18.87 -0.10 29.49
CA ALA A 435 -18.08 -1.19 28.92
C ALA A 435 -16.57 -0.86 28.92
N CYS A 436 -16.18 0.36 28.56
CA CYS A 436 -14.79 0.81 28.66
C CYS A 436 -14.26 0.71 30.10
N GLU A 437 -15.04 1.17 31.08
CA GLU A 437 -14.67 1.11 32.51
C GLU A 437 -14.53 -0.32 33.02
N LEU A 438 -15.43 -1.22 32.60
CA LEU A 438 -15.37 -2.64 32.91
C LEU A 438 -14.15 -3.29 32.29
N LEU A 439 -13.82 -2.99 31.03
CA LEU A 439 -12.64 -3.54 30.36
C LEU A 439 -11.36 -3.06 31.04
N ARG A 440 -11.25 -1.77 31.34
CA ARG A 440 -10.12 -1.21 32.10
C ARG A 440 -9.94 -1.93 33.43
N SER A 441 -11.03 -2.13 34.15
CA SER A 441 -11.04 -2.85 35.43
C SER A 441 -10.69 -4.33 35.30
N PHE A 442 -11.12 -4.97 34.21
CA PHE A 442 -10.78 -6.34 33.88
C PHE A 442 -9.27 -6.49 33.62
N LEU A 443 -8.69 -5.64 32.78
CA LEU A 443 -7.26 -5.65 32.45
C LEU A 443 -6.41 -5.41 33.71
N ALA A 444 -6.76 -4.41 34.52
CA ALA A 444 -6.06 -4.15 35.79
C ALA A 444 -6.02 -5.36 36.73
N ARG A 445 -7.03 -6.23 36.71
CA ARG A 445 -7.10 -7.43 37.56
C ARG A 445 -6.49 -8.68 36.92
N ARG A 446 -6.68 -8.88 35.62
CA ARG A 446 -6.42 -10.16 34.93
C ARG A 446 -5.22 -10.10 33.99
N SER A 447 -4.90 -8.93 33.47
CA SER A 447 -3.75 -8.70 32.60
C SER A 447 -3.11 -7.32 32.86
N PRO A 448 -2.55 -7.09 34.07
CA PRO A 448 -2.16 -5.76 34.53
C PRO A 448 -1.00 -5.12 33.76
N LYS A 449 -0.28 -5.90 32.95
CA LYS A 449 0.81 -5.42 32.09
C LYS A 449 0.36 -5.11 30.67
N THR A 450 -0.85 -5.49 30.27
CA THR A 450 -1.39 -5.21 28.94
C THR A 450 -1.64 -3.72 28.81
N ARG A 451 -0.94 -3.06 27.87
CA ARG A 451 -1.23 -1.68 27.49
C ARG A 451 -2.39 -1.67 26.50
N VAL A 452 -3.31 -0.74 26.67
CA VAL A 452 -4.35 -0.47 25.67
C VAL A 452 -3.83 0.59 24.73
N ILE A 453 -4.01 0.39 23.42
CA ILE A 453 -3.81 1.44 22.42
C ILE A 453 -5.10 1.54 21.62
N TRP A 454 -5.65 2.75 21.59
CA TRP A 454 -6.87 3.02 20.82
C TRP A 454 -6.51 3.33 19.37
N VAL A 455 -7.27 2.77 18.44
CA VAL A 455 -7.11 3.01 17.00
C VAL A 455 -8.28 3.87 16.52
N SER A 456 -7.99 5.13 16.23
CA SER A 456 -8.91 6.03 15.54
C SER A 456 -8.82 5.80 14.04
N ALA A 457 -9.97 5.72 13.40
CA ALA A 457 -10.08 5.64 11.95
C ALA A 457 -11.45 6.16 11.52
N LYS A 458 -11.59 6.47 10.23
CA LYS A 458 -12.85 6.94 9.67
C LYS A 458 -13.08 6.37 8.28
N GLY A 459 -14.34 6.17 7.93
CA GLY A 459 -14.69 5.83 6.56
C GLY A 459 -14.34 6.95 5.59
N VAL A 460 -13.70 6.63 4.47
CA VAL A 460 -13.39 7.56 3.38
C VAL A 460 -14.56 7.60 2.38
N GLY A 461 -14.91 8.79 1.93
CA GLY A 461 -16.03 9.00 0.99
C GLY A 461 -15.70 8.65 -0.45
N GLN A 462 -14.43 8.39 -0.76
CA GLN A 462 -13.92 8.11 -2.09
C GLN A 462 -13.10 6.82 -2.13
N TYR A 463 -13.10 6.17 -3.28
CA TYR A 463 -12.25 5.02 -3.59
C TYR A 463 -11.50 5.27 -4.89
N ARG A 464 -10.30 4.69 -5.03
CA ARG A 464 -9.50 4.69 -6.23
C ARG A 464 -9.76 3.40 -7.00
N GLY A 465 -10.39 3.54 -8.16
CA GLY A 465 -10.69 2.51 -9.15
C GLY A 465 -9.61 2.37 -10.23
N LEU A 466 -9.60 1.23 -10.93
CA LEU A 466 -8.85 1.05 -12.18
C LEU A 466 -9.27 2.04 -13.29
N SER A 467 -10.44 2.66 -13.16
CA SER A 467 -10.97 3.67 -14.07
C SER A 467 -11.01 5.07 -13.46
N GLY A 468 -10.31 5.30 -12.34
CA GLY A 468 -10.28 6.59 -11.61
C GLY A 468 -10.95 6.57 -10.25
N ALA A 469 -11.04 7.73 -9.61
CA ALA A 469 -11.71 7.83 -8.32
C ALA A 469 -13.23 7.80 -8.45
N GLY A 470 -13.88 7.01 -7.59
CA GLY A 470 -15.32 7.00 -7.40
C GLY A 470 -15.71 7.51 -6.01
N ARG A 471 -16.99 7.81 -5.81
CA ARG A 471 -17.57 8.20 -4.52
C ARG A 471 -18.51 7.12 -4.01
N PHE A 472 -18.51 6.89 -2.70
CA PHE A 472 -19.55 6.08 -2.07
C PHE A 472 -20.84 6.90 -1.95
N VAL A 473 -21.97 6.29 -2.31
CA VAL A 473 -23.30 6.89 -2.23
C VAL A 473 -24.25 6.00 -1.43
N GLY A 474 -25.37 6.58 -0.98
CA GLY A 474 -26.40 5.85 -0.22
C GLY A 474 -25.86 5.28 1.09
N SER A 475 -26.19 4.01 1.37
CA SER A 475 -25.80 3.30 2.60
C SER A 475 -24.29 3.09 2.78
N LYS A 476 -23.49 3.39 1.76
CA LYS A 476 -22.03 3.35 1.84
C LYS A 476 -21.40 4.72 2.14
N ASN A 477 -22.17 5.81 2.20
CA ASN A 477 -21.64 7.12 2.60
C ASN A 477 -21.24 7.09 4.10
N PRO A 478 -19.96 7.32 4.45
CA PRO A 478 -19.48 7.16 5.81
C PRO A 478 -19.73 8.36 6.74
N GLU A 479 -20.20 9.51 6.24
CA GLU A 479 -20.25 10.76 7.04
C GLU A 479 -21.00 10.61 8.37
N ILE A 480 -22.17 9.98 8.35
CA ILE A 480 -22.98 9.78 9.56
C ILE A 480 -22.25 8.84 10.54
N LEU A 481 -21.71 7.72 10.03
CA LEU A 481 -20.97 6.76 10.85
C LEU A 481 -19.69 7.37 11.43
N ASN A 482 -19.00 8.25 10.69
CA ASN A 482 -17.80 8.92 11.17
C ASN A 482 -18.08 9.85 12.35
N ARG A 483 -19.23 10.53 12.37
CA ARG A 483 -19.62 11.37 13.52
C ARG A 483 -19.86 10.53 14.77
N VAL A 484 -20.63 9.45 14.62
CA VAL A 484 -20.88 8.47 15.69
C VAL A 484 -19.56 7.89 16.22
N TRP A 485 -18.67 7.51 15.32
CA TRP A 485 -17.39 6.92 15.67
C TRP A 485 -16.50 7.88 16.45
N ALA A 486 -16.39 9.14 16.01
CA ALA A 486 -15.60 10.14 16.71
C ALA A 486 -16.09 10.39 18.15
N GLU A 487 -17.40 10.29 18.39
CA GLU A 487 -17.97 10.39 19.73
C GLU A 487 -17.57 9.20 20.61
N LEU A 488 -17.64 7.98 20.08
CA LEU A 488 -17.20 6.77 20.78
C LEU A 488 -15.69 6.77 21.05
N ASP A 489 -14.87 7.23 20.10
CA ASP A 489 -13.42 7.40 20.29
C ASP A 489 -13.13 8.36 21.45
N SER A 490 -13.84 9.50 21.50
CA SER A 490 -13.72 10.49 22.59
C SER A 490 -14.08 9.88 23.95
N ILE A 491 -15.16 9.10 24.02
CA ILE A 491 -15.55 8.38 25.25
C ILE A 491 -14.42 7.42 25.67
N ALA A 492 -13.94 6.57 24.76
CA ALA A 492 -12.93 5.58 25.07
C ALA A 492 -11.61 6.22 25.54
N VAL A 493 -11.10 7.21 24.81
CA VAL A 493 -9.87 7.93 25.19
C VAL A 493 -10.02 8.58 26.57
N SER A 494 -11.19 9.16 26.87
CA SER A 494 -11.45 9.75 28.21
C SER A 494 -11.42 8.73 29.35
N VAL A 495 -11.80 7.47 29.09
CA VAL A 495 -11.87 6.41 30.12
C VAL A 495 -10.52 5.71 30.29
N PHE A 496 -9.84 5.40 29.19
CA PHE A 496 -8.57 4.66 29.22
C PHE A 496 -7.36 5.55 29.50
N GLY A 497 -7.37 6.82 29.07
CA GLY A 497 -6.18 7.68 29.12
C GLY A 497 -5.00 7.07 28.36
N CYS A 498 -5.28 6.43 27.22
CA CYS A 498 -4.34 5.60 26.47
C CYS A 498 -3.77 6.29 25.22
N ASP A 499 -2.73 5.68 24.65
CA ASP A 499 -2.14 6.08 23.37
C ASP A 499 -3.15 5.94 22.23
N LEU A 500 -3.08 6.86 21.26
CA LEU A 500 -3.95 6.91 20.09
C LEU A 500 -3.13 6.72 18.81
N ILE A 501 -3.44 5.67 18.05
CA ILE A 501 -2.98 5.52 16.68
C ILE A 501 -4.06 6.06 15.75
N ASP A 502 -3.70 7.04 14.91
CA ASP A 502 -4.64 7.61 13.94
C ASP A 502 -4.42 7.21 12.47
N ALA A 503 -3.26 6.89 11.91
CA ALA A 503 -3.00 6.56 10.48
C ALA A 503 -3.72 7.30 9.30
N MET A 504 -4.74 8.13 9.52
CA MET A 504 -5.57 8.76 8.51
C MET A 504 -4.86 9.98 7.95
N ARG A 505 -5.10 10.27 6.67
CA ARG A 505 -4.69 11.53 6.03
C ARG A 505 -5.84 12.11 5.20
N PRO A 506 -5.87 13.43 4.97
CA PRO A 506 -6.95 14.06 4.19
C PRO A 506 -7.13 13.49 2.77
N SER A 507 -6.03 13.03 2.16
CA SER A 507 -6.00 12.51 0.79
C SER A 507 -6.18 11.00 0.68
N LEU A 508 -6.52 10.29 1.76
CA LEU A 508 -6.60 8.83 1.76
C LEU A 508 -7.84 8.34 1.00
N PHE A 509 -7.65 7.40 0.08
CA PHE A 509 -8.73 6.71 -0.64
C PHE A 509 -8.91 5.27 -0.17
N ALA A 510 -10.09 4.72 -0.43
CA ALA A 510 -10.30 3.28 -0.39
C ALA A 510 -9.74 2.63 -1.66
N SER A 511 -9.26 1.40 -1.57
CA SER A 511 -8.75 0.60 -2.68
C SER A 511 -9.89 -0.13 -3.38
N SER A 512 -9.99 -0.03 -4.72
CA SER A 512 -10.96 -0.85 -5.47
C SER A 512 -10.53 -2.30 -5.63
N ASP A 513 -9.23 -2.56 -5.55
CA ASP A 513 -8.57 -3.86 -5.67
C ASP A 513 -8.39 -4.54 -4.30
N TYR A 514 -9.07 -4.06 -3.26
CA TYR A 514 -8.97 -4.63 -1.93
C TYR A 514 -9.43 -6.10 -1.93
N PRO A 515 -8.76 -7.02 -1.20
CA PRO A 515 -9.08 -8.46 -1.24
C PRO A 515 -10.53 -8.82 -0.91
N PHE A 516 -11.22 -7.96 -0.17
CA PHE A 516 -12.62 -8.14 0.24
C PHE A 516 -13.60 -7.21 -0.48
N GLY A 517 -13.17 -6.63 -1.61
CA GLY A 517 -13.92 -5.69 -2.42
C GLY A 517 -13.91 -4.26 -1.88
N THR A 518 -14.43 -3.32 -2.65
CA THR A 518 -14.37 -1.88 -2.34
C THR A 518 -15.33 -1.49 -1.21
N GLY A 519 -14.78 -0.91 -0.13
CA GLY A 519 -15.55 -0.40 1.01
C GLY A 519 -14.93 0.86 1.61
N PRO A 520 -15.70 1.69 2.34
CA PRO A 520 -15.21 2.97 2.88
C PRO A 520 -14.04 2.88 3.88
N ILE A 521 -13.61 1.69 4.25
CA ILE A 521 -12.65 1.39 5.31
C ILE A 521 -11.61 0.35 4.84
N HIS A 522 -11.57 0.13 3.53
CA HIS A 522 -10.64 -0.77 2.84
C HIS A 522 -9.64 0.13 2.12
N TYR A 523 -8.68 0.65 2.89
CA TYR A 523 -7.80 1.72 2.43
C TYR A 523 -6.76 1.24 1.43
N GLU A 524 -6.17 2.18 0.71
CA GLU A 524 -4.96 1.93 -0.08
C GLU A 524 -3.76 1.54 0.81
N LYS A 525 -2.77 0.86 0.22
CA LYS A 525 -1.61 0.27 0.93
C LYS A 525 -0.85 1.25 1.83
N PHE A 526 -0.87 2.53 1.48
CA PHE A 526 -0.24 3.59 2.24
C PHE A 526 -0.69 3.63 3.71
N TYR A 527 -1.99 3.42 3.98
CA TYR A 527 -2.54 3.39 5.35
C TYR A 527 -1.81 2.40 6.25
N TYR A 528 -1.54 1.18 5.76
CA TYR A 528 -0.94 0.10 6.54
C TYR A 528 0.52 0.39 6.90
N SER A 529 1.24 1.12 6.03
CA SER A 529 2.62 1.52 6.31
C SER A 529 2.66 2.57 7.42
N VAL A 530 1.80 3.61 7.34
CA VAL A 530 1.69 4.63 8.39
C VAL A 530 1.19 4.04 9.71
N PHE A 531 0.25 3.10 9.66
CA PHE A 531 -0.22 2.40 10.85
C PHE A 531 0.93 1.67 11.54
N ARG A 532 1.75 0.92 10.79
CA ARG A 532 2.91 0.20 11.33
C ARG A 532 3.91 1.16 11.97
N GLU A 533 4.26 2.26 11.30
CA GLU A 533 5.16 3.28 11.86
C GLU A 533 4.65 3.85 13.19
N ARG A 534 3.36 4.24 13.24
CA ARG A 534 2.75 4.75 14.46
C ARG A 534 2.66 3.71 15.57
N LEU A 535 2.42 2.45 15.21
CA LEU A 535 2.43 1.35 16.18
C LEU A 535 3.84 1.14 16.74
N LEU A 536 4.87 1.07 15.90
CA LEU A 536 6.25 0.92 16.37
C LEU A 536 6.68 2.09 17.27
N ALA A 537 6.28 3.32 16.94
CA ALA A 537 6.51 4.48 17.78
C ALA A 537 5.80 4.36 19.14
N ALA A 538 4.53 3.93 19.17
CA ALA A 538 3.78 3.73 20.42
C ALA A 538 4.36 2.59 21.30
N LEU A 539 5.13 1.68 20.70
CA LEU A 539 5.83 0.60 21.37
C LEU A 539 7.26 0.97 21.79
N ASP A 540 7.66 2.22 21.59
CA ASP A 540 9.03 2.70 21.82
C ASP A 540 10.06 1.76 21.16
N TYR A 541 9.82 1.42 19.90
CA TYR A 541 10.72 0.55 19.16
C TYR A 541 12.03 1.27 18.89
N GLU A 542 13.11 0.73 19.43
CA GLU A 542 14.48 1.19 19.18
C GLU A 542 15.26 0.09 18.49
N GLN A 543 15.94 0.46 17.40
CA GLN A 543 16.87 -0.44 16.72
C GLN A 543 18.30 -0.01 16.99
N SER A 544 19.14 -1.00 17.28
CA SER A 544 20.60 -0.85 17.22
C SER A 544 21.14 -1.64 16.04
N CYS A 545 22.13 -1.08 15.38
CA CYS A 545 22.70 -1.63 14.17
C CYS A 545 24.20 -1.79 14.35
N GLN A 546 24.76 -2.88 13.82
CA GLN A 546 26.19 -3.16 13.81
C GLN A 546 26.60 -3.77 12.47
N LEU A 547 27.76 -3.37 11.97
CA LEU A 547 28.37 -4.02 10.82
C LEU A 547 29.21 -5.21 11.30
N VAL A 548 28.95 -6.40 10.76
CA VAL A 548 29.60 -7.64 11.16
C VAL A 548 30.12 -8.36 9.92
N VAL A 549 31.37 -8.83 9.95
CA VAL A 549 31.89 -9.73 8.91
C VAL A 549 31.48 -11.15 9.29
N LEU A 550 30.57 -11.75 8.53
CA LEU A 550 30.24 -13.17 8.73
C LEU A 550 31.46 -14.03 8.36
N PRO A 551 31.75 -15.11 9.11
CA PRO A 551 32.76 -16.07 8.70
C PRO A 551 32.38 -16.65 7.33
N PRO A 552 33.37 -17.00 6.48
CA PRO A 552 33.08 -17.63 5.20
C PRO A 552 32.24 -18.88 5.42
N VAL A 553 31.07 -18.94 4.78
CA VAL A 553 30.22 -20.14 4.81
C VAL A 553 31.00 -21.25 4.12
N VAL A 554 31.57 -22.16 4.91
CA VAL A 554 32.20 -23.37 4.36
C VAL A 554 31.09 -24.18 3.73
N ALA A 555 31.04 -24.19 2.39
CA ALA A 555 30.07 -25.00 1.66
C ALA A 555 30.24 -26.47 2.09
N ALA A 556 29.20 -27.04 2.69
CA ALA A 556 29.14 -28.43 3.14
C ALA A 556 28.84 -29.40 1.99
#